data_AF-A0A2A6QWJ4-F1
#
_entry.id   AF-A0A2A6QWJ4-F1
#
_cell.length_a   1.000
_cell.length_b   1.000
_cell.length_c   1.000
_cell.angle_alpha   90.00
_cell.angle_beta   90.00
_cell.angle_gamma   90.00
#
_symmetry.space_group_name_H-M   'P 1'
#
loop_
_entity.id
_entity.type
_entity.pdbx_description
1 polymer ?
#
loop_
_entity_poly.entity_id
_entity_poly.type
_entity_poly.pdbx_seq_one_letter_code
_entity_poly.pdbx_strand_id
1 'polypeptide(L)'
;MILMPRDSAAMKWITATDLQHWAATHNARDTFPELTADLIRATAKEIQSFRFPSGNKAQVRGFDGWLYATGLQPYVPDGLSVWEFGVSATNAAKALKDFDKRTNEVAEEKQKETTLASYTSWGLGWLK
;
A
#
# COMPACT_ATOMS: atom_id res chain seq x y z
N MET A 1 47.48 3.01 11.01
CA MET A 1 46.33 2.77 10.12
C MET A 1 45.61 1.55 10.64
N ILE A 2 44.58 1.75 11.47
CA ILE A 2 43.77 0.67 12.04
C ILE A 2 42.57 0.50 11.11
N LEU A 3 42.52 -0.63 10.41
CA LEU A 3 41.34 -1.05 9.68
C LEU A 3 40.23 -1.32 10.70
N MET A 4 39.22 -0.45 10.75
CA MET A 4 37.98 -0.77 11.45
C MET A 4 37.19 -1.78 10.61
N PRO A 5 36.67 -2.87 11.19
CA PRO A 5 35.73 -3.73 10.50
C PRO A 5 34.47 -2.92 10.19
N ARG A 6 34.09 -2.90 8.92
CA ARG A 6 32.77 -2.46 8.49
C ARG A 6 31.80 -3.56 8.92
N ASP A 7 31.06 -3.35 10.01
CA ASP A 7 29.89 -4.18 10.33
C ASP A 7 28.84 -3.97 9.23
N SER A 8 28.99 -4.71 8.14
CA SER A 8 27.89 -4.96 7.21
C SER A 8 26.87 -5.78 7.97
N ALA A 9 25.83 -5.11 8.49
CA ALA A 9 24.69 -5.74 9.14
C ALA A 9 24.28 -6.98 8.34
N ALA A 10 24.43 -8.16 8.95
CA ALA A 10 24.09 -9.42 8.29
C ALA A 10 22.62 -9.37 7.89
N MET A 11 22.33 -9.61 6.61
CA MET A 11 20.96 -9.71 6.10
C MET A 11 20.20 -10.74 6.92
N LYS A 12 19.17 -10.29 7.64
CA LYS A 12 18.26 -11.18 8.36
C LYS A 12 17.25 -11.75 7.38
N TRP A 13 17.25 -13.07 7.22
CA TRP A 13 16.20 -13.77 6.48
C TRP A 13 14.89 -13.67 7.27
N ILE A 14 13.84 -13.17 6.61
CA ILE A 14 12.50 -13.05 7.17
C ILE A 14 11.67 -14.20 6.61
N THR A 15 10.99 -14.95 7.49
CA THR A 15 10.13 -16.06 7.09
C THR A 15 8.67 -15.62 6.92
N ALA A 16 7.86 -16.44 6.26
CA ALA A 16 6.41 -16.21 6.18
C ALA A 16 5.75 -16.16 7.57
N THR A 17 6.25 -16.97 8.51
CA THR A 17 5.78 -16.99 9.91
C THR A 17 6.10 -15.69 10.64
N ASP A 18 7.29 -15.11 10.40
CA ASP A 18 7.65 -13.81 10.99
C ASP A 18 6.72 -12.70 10.50
N LEU A 19 6.38 -12.70 9.20
CA LEU A 19 5.42 -11.76 8.63
C LEU A 19 4.02 -11.96 9.18
N GLN A 20 3.56 -13.21 9.36
CA GLN A 20 2.26 -13.50 9.99
C GLN A 20 2.19 -13.00 11.43
N HIS A 21 3.24 -13.23 12.21
CA HIS A 21 3.30 -12.74 13.59
C HIS A 21 3.34 -11.22 13.65
N TRP A 22 4.13 -10.58 12.79
CA TRP A 22 4.16 -9.12 12.71
C TRP A 22 2.80 -8.55 12.31
N ALA A 23 2.15 -9.09 11.28
CA ALA A 23 0.85 -8.64 10.80
C ALA A 23 -0.26 -8.69 11.86
N ALA A 24 -0.14 -9.56 12.87
CA ALA A 24 -1.05 -9.65 14.00
C ALA A 24 -0.84 -8.54 15.07
N THR A 25 0.26 -7.79 15.01
CA THR A 25 0.56 -6.72 15.99
C THR A 25 -0.16 -5.42 15.66
N HIS A 26 -0.36 -4.55 16.67
CA HIS A 26 -0.85 -3.19 16.43
C HIS A 26 0.17 -2.38 15.61
N ASN A 27 1.47 -2.55 15.87
CA ASN A 27 2.53 -1.83 15.18
C ASN A 27 2.48 -2.05 13.65
N ALA A 28 2.12 -3.25 13.19
CA ALA A 28 1.95 -3.52 11.77
C ALA A 28 0.87 -2.64 11.13
N ARG A 29 -0.19 -2.25 11.84
CA ARG A 29 -1.23 -1.37 11.27
C ARG A 29 -0.67 0.01 10.91
N ASP A 30 0.26 0.51 11.71
CA ASP A 30 0.84 1.83 11.52
C ASP A 30 2.00 1.81 10.51
N THR A 31 2.72 0.69 10.43
CA THR A 31 3.93 0.53 9.62
C THR A 31 3.70 -0.18 8.28
N PHE A 32 2.58 -0.89 8.11
CA PHE A 32 2.24 -1.57 6.85
C PHE A 32 2.12 -0.62 5.66
N PRO A 33 1.46 0.56 5.76
CA PRO A 33 1.43 1.53 4.66
C PRO A 33 2.84 1.96 4.22
N GLU A 34 3.77 2.09 5.17
CA GLU A 34 5.16 2.45 4.91
C GLU A 34 5.93 1.32 4.23
N LEU A 35 5.77 0.08 4.72
CA LEU A 35 6.36 -1.09 4.08
C LEU A 35 5.86 -1.27 2.64
N THR A 36 4.54 -1.14 2.41
CA THR A 36 3.96 -1.18 1.06
C THR A 36 4.54 -0.07 0.19
N ALA A 37 4.67 1.14 0.75
CA ALA A 37 5.23 2.27 0.04
C ALA A 37 6.68 2.02 -0.42
N ASP A 38 7.50 1.44 0.44
CA ASP A 38 8.89 1.11 0.12
C ASP A 38 9.00 -0.01 -0.91
N LEU A 39 8.15 -1.04 -0.82
CA LEU A 39 8.08 -2.10 -1.83
C LEU A 39 7.67 -1.55 -3.21
N ILE A 40 6.70 -0.64 -3.27
CA ILE A 40 6.30 0.01 -4.53
C ILE A 40 7.49 0.81 -5.10
N ARG A 41 8.18 1.62 -4.29
CA ARG A 41 9.35 2.38 -4.74
C ARG A 41 10.49 1.50 -5.24
N ALA A 42 10.67 0.33 -4.62
CA ALA A 42 11.71 -0.61 -5.00
C ALA A 42 11.39 -1.40 -6.28
N THR A 43 10.12 -1.51 -6.69
CA THR A 43 9.68 -2.44 -7.73
C THR A 43 8.95 -1.81 -8.92
N ALA A 44 8.31 -0.65 -8.75
CA ALA A 44 7.62 0.04 -9.83
C ALA A 44 8.64 0.53 -10.88
N LYS A 45 8.28 0.42 -12.16
CA LYS A 45 9.16 0.85 -13.26
C LYS A 45 9.31 2.36 -13.30
N GLU A 46 8.20 3.06 -13.09
CA GLU A 46 8.15 4.52 -13.07
C GLU A 46 7.05 4.98 -12.11
N ILE A 47 7.37 5.96 -11.27
CA ILE A 47 6.42 6.59 -10.35
C ILE A 47 6.33 8.08 -10.70
N GLN A 48 5.16 8.51 -11.18
CA GLN A 48 4.90 9.91 -11.52
C GLN A 48 4.33 10.68 -10.32
N SER A 49 3.52 10.01 -9.50
CA SER A 49 2.98 10.60 -8.28
C SER A 49 2.73 9.55 -7.21
N PHE A 50 2.90 9.95 -5.95
CA PHE A 50 2.98 9.00 -4.84
C PHE A 50 2.59 9.64 -3.50
N ARG A 51 1.64 9.04 -2.80
CA ARG A 51 1.25 9.48 -1.45
C ARG A 51 0.77 8.30 -0.62
N PHE A 52 1.54 7.96 0.40
CA PHE A 52 1.21 6.96 1.43
C PHE A 52 1.59 7.54 2.81
N PRO A 53 0.69 8.20 3.53
CA PRO A 53 0.95 8.71 4.87
C PRO A 53 1.23 7.55 5.84
N SER A 54 2.26 7.72 6.66
CA SER A 54 2.52 6.87 7.81
C SER A 54 2.65 7.72 9.09
N GLY A 55 2.61 7.06 10.25
CA GLY A 55 2.73 7.70 11.57
C GLY A 55 1.60 8.69 11.90
N ASN A 56 1.91 9.77 12.62
CA ASN A 56 0.94 10.77 13.12
C ASN A 56 0.16 11.53 12.02
N LYS A 57 0.44 11.30 10.73
CA LYS A 57 -0.27 11.89 9.59
C LYS A 57 -1.30 10.94 8.95
N ALA A 58 -1.48 9.73 9.48
CA ALA A 58 -2.49 8.78 9.01
C ALA A 58 -3.95 9.25 9.24
N GLN A 59 -4.18 10.25 10.09
CA GLN A 59 -5.53 10.78 10.39
C GLN A 59 -6.04 11.85 9.40
N VAL A 60 -5.55 11.89 8.16
CA VAL A 60 -6.10 12.80 7.14
C VAL A 60 -7.26 12.12 6.43
N ARG A 61 -8.44 12.77 6.40
CA ARG A 61 -9.59 12.34 5.58
C ARG A 61 -9.13 11.98 4.16
N GLY A 62 -9.38 10.76 3.69
CA GLY A 62 -8.86 10.32 2.39
C GLY A 62 -8.84 8.82 2.26
N PHE A 63 -8.18 8.33 1.21
CA PHE A 63 -7.71 6.94 1.13
C PHE A 63 -6.37 6.82 1.88
N ASP A 64 -6.02 5.62 2.30
CA ASP A 64 -4.73 5.36 2.96
C ASP A 64 -3.52 5.56 2.04
N GLY A 65 -3.72 5.50 0.72
CA GLY A 65 -2.69 5.85 -0.24
C GLY A 65 -3.23 6.12 -1.64
N TRP A 66 -2.41 6.75 -2.47
CA TRP A 66 -2.62 6.80 -3.92
C TRP A 66 -1.30 6.93 -4.67
N LEU A 67 -1.31 6.47 -5.91
CA LEU A 67 -0.15 6.26 -6.76
C LEU A 67 -0.54 6.48 -8.21
N TYR A 68 0.27 7.20 -8.98
CA TYR A 68 0.23 7.18 -10.44
C TYR A 68 1.56 6.66 -10.97
N ALA A 69 1.54 5.51 -11.64
CA ALA A 69 2.76 4.81 -12.03
C ALA A 69 2.59 3.93 -13.27
N THR A 70 3.73 3.59 -13.88
CA THR A 70 3.87 2.35 -14.67
C THR A 70 4.36 1.28 -13.70
N GLY A 71 3.45 0.40 -13.33
CA GLY A 71 3.62 -0.51 -12.22
C GLY A 71 4.34 -1.82 -12.59
N LEU A 72 4.13 -2.80 -11.72
CA LEU A 72 4.58 -4.17 -11.86
C LEU A 72 3.37 -5.08 -11.63
N GLN A 73 2.72 -5.48 -12.72
CA GLN A 73 1.58 -6.39 -12.68
C GLN A 73 2.00 -7.73 -12.03
N PRO A 74 1.18 -8.34 -11.16
CA PRO A 74 -0.15 -7.91 -10.72
C PRO A 74 -0.15 -7.07 -9.42
N TYR A 75 1.00 -6.62 -8.91
CA TYR A 75 1.13 -6.03 -7.57
C TYR A 75 1.01 -4.51 -7.54
N VAL A 76 1.38 -3.86 -8.63
CA VAL A 76 1.26 -2.41 -8.81
C VAL A 76 0.64 -2.20 -10.18
N PRO A 77 -0.59 -1.68 -10.26
CA PRO A 77 -1.27 -1.45 -11.54
C PRO A 77 -0.65 -0.27 -12.28
N ASP A 78 -0.82 -0.27 -13.59
CA ASP A 78 -0.53 0.91 -14.41
C ASP A 78 -1.64 1.96 -14.24
N GLY A 79 -1.28 3.23 -14.32
CA GLY A 79 -2.20 4.36 -14.19
C GLY A 79 -2.43 4.79 -12.73
N LEU A 80 -3.58 5.40 -12.47
CA LEU A 80 -3.93 5.84 -11.13
C LEU A 80 -4.39 4.64 -10.30
N SER A 81 -3.88 4.51 -9.09
CA SER A 81 -4.43 3.61 -8.09
C SER A 81 -4.64 4.30 -6.75
N VAL A 82 -5.71 3.89 -6.08
CA VAL A 82 -6.07 4.32 -4.74
C VAL A 82 -6.04 3.10 -3.82
N TRP A 83 -5.54 3.29 -2.60
CA TRP A 83 -5.20 2.19 -1.69
C TRP A 83 -5.89 2.38 -0.35
N GLU A 84 -6.53 1.33 0.15
CA GLU A 84 -7.15 1.28 1.47
C GLU A 84 -6.65 0.02 2.23
N PHE A 85 -6.18 0.22 3.46
CA PHE A 85 -5.63 -0.81 4.33
C PHE A 85 -6.60 -1.07 5.48
N GLY A 86 -7.23 -2.25 5.51
CA GLY A 86 -8.23 -2.60 6.50
C GLY A 86 -7.98 -3.94 7.18
N VAL A 87 -8.50 -4.10 8.41
CA VAL A 87 -8.37 -5.33 9.21
C VAL A 87 -9.65 -6.17 9.25
N SER A 88 -10.77 -5.69 8.68
CA SER A 88 -12.06 -6.38 8.74
C SER A 88 -12.70 -6.54 7.36
N ALA A 89 -13.52 -7.58 7.19
CA ALA A 89 -14.33 -7.77 5.97
C ALA A 89 -15.34 -6.61 5.76
N THR A 90 -15.79 -5.98 6.85
CA THR A 90 -16.63 -4.78 6.82
C THR A 90 -15.89 -3.58 6.23
N ASN A 91 -14.56 -3.52 6.37
CA ASN A 91 -13.75 -2.48 5.74
C ASN A 91 -13.71 -2.62 4.23
N ALA A 92 -13.81 -3.83 3.66
CA ALA A 92 -13.87 -4.00 2.20
C ALA A 92 -15.16 -3.38 1.61
N ALA A 93 -16.31 -3.64 2.24
CA ALA A 93 -17.59 -3.05 1.83
C ALA A 93 -17.59 -1.52 1.99
N LYS A 94 -16.97 -1.02 3.07
CA LYS A 94 -16.78 0.42 3.27
C LYS A 94 -15.83 1.03 2.24
N ALA A 95 -14.70 0.37 1.95
CA ALA A 95 -13.72 0.80 0.96
C ALA A 95 -14.35 0.88 -0.44
N LEU A 96 -15.16 -0.13 -0.79
CA LEU A 96 -15.93 -0.12 -2.03
C LEU A 96 -16.95 1.02 -2.05
N LYS A 97 -17.70 1.23 -0.96
CA LYS A 97 -18.65 2.35 -0.86
C LYS A 97 -17.96 3.72 -0.95
N ASP A 98 -16.80 3.88 -0.32
CA ASP A 98 -16.01 5.11 -0.36
C ASP A 98 -15.36 5.32 -1.73
N PHE A 99 -14.98 4.23 -2.41
CA PHE A 99 -14.59 4.23 -3.82
C PHE A 99 -15.77 4.66 -4.69
N ASP A 100 -16.90 3.95 -4.69
CA ASP A 100 -18.09 4.28 -5.47
C ASP A 100 -18.54 5.73 -5.26
N LYS A 101 -18.56 6.20 -4.01
CA LYS A 101 -18.91 7.59 -3.70
C LYS A 101 -17.97 8.57 -4.40
N ARG A 102 -16.65 8.36 -4.31
CA ARG A 102 -15.66 9.26 -4.89
C ARG A 102 -15.51 9.10 -6.40
N THR A 103 -15.72 7.89 -6.91
CA THR A 103 -15.81 7.56 -8.34
C THR A 103 -16.93 8.37 -8.96
N ASN A 104 -18.11 8.41 -8.33
CA ASN A 104 -19.24 9.25 -8.77
C ASN A 104 -19.01 10.77 -8.64
N GLU A 105 -17.98 11.20 -7.91
CA GLU A 105 -17.57 12.62 -7.79
C GLU A 105 -16.50 13.00 -8.85
N VAL A 106 -16.01 12.04 -9.65
CA VAL A 106 -14.94 12.19 -10.65
C VAL A 106 -15.50 11.88 -12.06
N ALA A 107 -15.00 12.58 -13.09
CA ALA A 107 -15.41 12.37 -14.49
C ALA A 107 -15.17 10.92 -14.96
N GLU A 108 -16.10 10.37 -15.75
CA GLU A 108 -16.18 8.95 -16.14
C GLU A 108 -14.91 8.44 -16.86
N GLU A 109 -14.22 9.31 -17.59
CA GLU A 109 -12.94 9.00 -18.23
C GLU A 109 -11.84 8.70 -17.21
N LYS A 110 -11.81 9.42 -16.09
CA LYS A 110 -10.83 9.18 -15.01
C LYS A 110 -11.19 7.98 -14.14
N GLN A 111 -12.47 7.59 -14.09
CA GLN A 111 -12.90 6.41 -13.36
C GLN A 111 -12.31 5.14 -13.98
N LYS A 112 -12.37 5.00 -15.32
CA LYS A 112 -11.87 3.82 -16.05
C LYS A 112 -10.35 3.60 -15.95
N GLU A 113 -9.62 4.65 -15.59
CA GLU A 113 -8.16 4.66 -15.43
C GLU A 113 -7.72 4.51 -13.96
N THR A 114 -8.68 4.42 -13.03
CA THR A 114 -8.40 4.32 -11.59
C THR A 114 -8.62 2.89 -11.10
N THR A 115 -7.60 2.29 -10.46
CA THR A 115 -7.71 0.97 -9.83
C THR A 115 -7.78 1.09 -8.31
N LEU A 116 -8.75 0.45 -7.67
CA LEU A 116 -8.79 0.29 -6.22
C LEU A 116 -7.96 -0.92 -5.79
N ALA A 117 -6.98 -0.67 -4.93
CA ALA A 117 -6.23 -1.67 -4.20
C ALA A 117 -6.79 -1.79 -2.78
N SER A 118 -7.20 -2.99 -2.39
CA SER A 118 -7.66 -3.24 -1.02
C SER A 118 -6.87 -4.38 -0.38
N TYR A 119 -6.44 -4.15 0.85
CA TYR A 119 -5.85 -5.18 1.70
C TYR A 119 -6.79 -5.48 2.86
N THR A 120 -7.10 -6.76 3.04
CA THR A 120 -7.82 -7.25 4.22
C THR A 120 -7.04 -8.38 4.88
N SER A 121 -7.37 -8.70 6.13
CA SER A 121 -6.80 -9.86 6.86
C SER A 121 -7.00 -11.21 6.16
N TRP A 122 -7.79 -11.27 5.08
CA TRP A 122 -8.10 -12.47 4.30
C TRP A 122 -7.48 -12.46 2.89
N GLY A 123 -6.76 -11.41 2.48
CA GLY A 123 -6.05 -11.34 1.20
C GLY A 123 -6.05 -9.95 0.53
N LEU A 124 -5.32 -9.86 -0.59
CA LEU A 124 -5.26 -8.72 -1.52
C LEU A 124 -6.29 -8.89 -2.65
N GLY A 125 -6.93 -7.80 -3.07
CA GLY A 125 -7.83 -7.79 -4.21
C GLY A 125 -7.85 -6.46 -4.96
N TRP A 126 -8.13 -6.52 -6.26
CA TRP A 126 -8.23 -5.38 -7.17
C TRP A 126 -9.67 -5.17 -7.63
N LEU A 127 -10.11 -3.92 -7.67
CA LEU A 127 -11.39 -3.53 -8.27
C LEU A 127 -11.14 -2.40 -9.28
N LYS A 128 -11.79 -2.49 -10.44
CA LYS A 128 -11.83 -1.44 -11.46
C LYS A 128 -13.17 -0.72 -11.38
#